data_AF-A0A0F9YDE5-F1
#
_entry.id   AF-A0A0F9YDE5-F1
#
_cell.length_a   1.000
_cell.length_b   1.000
_cell.length_c   1.000
_cell.angle_alpha   90.00
_cell.angle_beta   90.00
_cell.angle_gamma   90.00
#
_symmetry.space_group_name_H-M   'P 1'
#
loop_
_entity.id
_entity.type
_entity.pdbx_description
1 polymer ?
#
loop_
_entity_poly.entity_id
_entity_poly.type
_entity_poly.pdbx_seq_one_letter_code
_entity_poly.pdbx_strand_id
1 'polypeptide(L)' 'MSEKIITINDLIKLEDYLYEIPKTFRSDMRVPARVYANEIMIGDILDDTSLLQLVNVASLPGI' A
#
# COMPACT_ATOMS: atom_id res chain seq x y z
N MET A 1 -6.01 14.82 11.43
CA MET A 1 -4.97 13.90 10.91
C MET A 1 -5.03 14.02 9.40
N SER A 2 -3.97 14.52 8.78
CA SER A 2 -3.89 14.66 7.33
C SER A 2 -3.68 13.26 6.74
N GLU A 3 -4.64 12.76 5.97
CA GLU A 3 -4.47 11.50 5.24
C GLU A 3 -3.40 11.71 4.17
N LYS A 4 -2.25 11.04 4.32
CA LYS A 4 -1.18 11.08 3.33
C LYS A 4 -1.64 10.29 2.11
N ILE A 5 -1.73 10.95 0.96
CA ILE A 5 -2.01 10.30 -0.32
C ILE A 5 -0.83 9.35 -0.63
N ILE A 6 -1.13 8.08 -0.90
CA ILE A 6 -0.15 7.08 -1.31
C ILE A 6 0.20 7.33 -2.78
N THR A 7 1.48 7.43 -3.09
CA THR A 7 1.97 7.63 -4.46
C THR A 7 2.74 6.42 -4.94
N ILE A 8 2.99 6.33 -6.25
CA ILE A 8 3.81 5.26 -6.83
C ILE A 8 5.21 5.17 -6.20
N ASN A 9 5.76 6.28 -5.70
CA ASN A 9 7.07 6.32 -5.04
C ASN A 9 7.06 5.68 -3.64
N ASP A 10 5.88 5.52 -3.04
CA ASP A 10 5.72 4.81 -1.77
C ASP A 10 5.57 3.28 -1.99
N LEU A 11 5.45 2.82 -3.24
CA LEU A 11 5.35 1.42 -3.62
C LEU A 11 6.70 0.86 -4.10
N ILE A 12 7.04 -0.34 -3.65
CA ILE A 12 8.20 -1.11 -4.11
C ILE A 12 7.67 -2.22 -5.03
N LYS A 13 8.01 -2.18 -6.32
CA LYS A 13 7.70 -3.29 -7.25
C LYS A 13 8.63 -4.46 -6.92
N LEU A 14 8.07 -5.57 -6.45
CA LEU A 14 8.81 -6.79 -6.13
C LEU A 14 8.86 -7.75 -7.32
N GLU A 15 7.74 -7.89 -8.04
CA GLU A 15 7.60 -8.75 -9.23
C GLU A 15 6.69 -8.07 -10.27
N ASP A 16 6.53 -8.66 -11.46
CA ASP A 16 5.73 -8.10 -12.56
C ASP A 16 4.31 -7.67 -12.17
N TYR A 17 3.72 -8.41 -11.22
CA TYR A 17 2.36 -8.15 -10.73
C TYR A 17 2.31 -7.94 -9.22
N LEU A 18 3.43 -7.69 -8.54
CA LEU A 18 3.49 -7.59 -7.08
C LEU A 18 4.15 -6.30 -6.65
N TYR A 19 3.41 -5.49 -5.88
CA TYR A 19 3.88 -4.27 -5.27
C TYR A 19 3.76 -4.36 -3.75
N GLU A 20 4.70 -3.75 -3.04
CA GLU A 20 4.75 -3.70 -1.58
C GLU A 20 4.75 -2.25 -1.08
N ILE A 21 3.88 -1.95 -0.13
CA ILE A 21 3.98 -0.76 0.71
C ILE A 21 4.85 -1.15 1.92
N PRO A 22 6.04 -0.55 2.08
CA PRO A 22 6.94 -0.93 3.15
C PRO A 22 6.30 -0.57 4.51
N LYS A 23 6.56 -1.39 5.54
CA LYS A 23 6.10 -1.12 6.91
C LYS A 23 6.51 0.27 7.42
N THR A 24 7.62 0.81 6.92
CA THR A 24 8.13 2.15 7.27
C THR A 24 7.28 3.30 6.71
N PHE A 25 6.34 3.03 5.81
CA PHE A 25 5.43 4.04 5.25
C PHE A 25 4.60 4.74 6.34
N ARG A 26 4.11 3.99 7.33
CA ARG A 26 3.35 4.51 8.47
C ARG A 26 3.73 3.79 9.76
N SER A 27 3.99 4.56 10.82
CA SER A 27 4.58 4.05 12.08
C SER A 27 3.73 3.03 12.85
N ASP A 28 2.42 2.98 12.59
CA ASP A 28 1.48 2.05 13.23
C ASP A 28 1.32 0.72 12.46
N MET A 29 1.90 0.61 11.25
CA MET A 29 1.88 -0.63 10.48
C MET A 29 2.69 -1.68 11.22
N ARG A 30 2.16 -2.91 11.28
CA ARG A 30 2.80 -4.05 11.95
C ARG A 30 3.57 -4.91 10.96
N VAL A 31 3.04 -5.02 9.75
CA VAL A 31 3.58 -5.80 8.62
C VAL A 31 3.61 -4.92 7.36
N PRO A 32 4.48 -5.22 6.37
CA PRO A 32 4.35 -4.60 5.05
C PRO A 32 3.04 -5.03 4.37
N ALA A 33 2.48 -4.15 3.55
CA ALA A 33 1.27 -4.42 2.78
C ALA A 33 1.63 -4.80 1.35
N ARG A 34 0.97 -5.80 0.77
CA ARG A 34 1.25 -6.28 -0.59
C ARG A 34 -0.01 -6.22 -1.44
N VAL A 35 0.14 -5.77 -2.67
CA VAL A 35 -0.94 -5.69 -3.66
C VAL A 35 -0.51 -6.41 -4.94
N TYR A 36 -1.41 -7.25 -5.45
CA TYR A 36 -1.24 -7.88 -6.75
C TYR A 36 -2.01 -7.07 -7.80
N ALA A 37 -1.30 -6.48 -8.74
CA ALA A 37 -1.88 -5.64 -9.78
C ALA A 37 -0.92 -5.56 -10.98
N ASN A 38 -1.46 -5.37 -12.18
CA ASN A 38 -0.65 -4.98 -13.33
C ASN A 38 -0.45 -3.45 -13.35
N GLU A 39 0.38 -2.96 -14.28
CA GLU A 39 0.73 -1.53 -14.36
C GLU A 39 -0.45 -0.61 -14.72
N ILE A 40 -1.50 -1.13 -15.37
CA ILE A 40 -2.70 -0.34 -15.66
C ILE A 40 -3.53 -0.21 -14.38
N MET A 41 -3.77 -1.34 -13.71
CA MET A 41 -4.55 -1.41 -12.47
C MET A 41 -3.91 -0.64 -11.33
N ILE A 42 -2.56 -0.60 -11.25
CA ILE A 42 -1.90 0.15 -10.17
C ILE A 42 -2.17 1.66 -10.28
N GLY A 43 -2.33 2.19 -11.50
CA GLY A 43 -2.74 3.58 -11.72
C GLY A 43 -4.13 3.83 -11.14
N ASP A 44 -5.10 2.99 -11.49
CA ASP A 44 -6.48 3.10 -10.99
C ASP A 44 -6.55 2.96 -9.45
N ILE A 45 -5.75 2.07 -8.87
CA ILE A 45 -5.65 1.83 -7.41
C ILE A 45 -4.99 3.01 -6.68
N LEU A 46 -4.11 3.76 -7.34
CA LEU A 46 -3.51 4.96 -6.74
C LEU A 46 -4.47 6.15 -6.71
N ASP A 47 -5.44 6.18 -7.62
CA ASP A 47 -6.47 7.22 -7.71
C ASP A 47 -7.66 6.97 -6.76
N ASP A 48 -7.71 5.83 -6.08
CA ASP A 48 -8.77 5.44 -5.15
C ASP A 48 -8.31 5.38 -3.67
N THR A 49 -9.14 4.80 -2.80
CA THR A 49 -8.85 4.66 -1.35
C THR A 49 -8.44 3.24 -0.93
N SER A 50 -8.29 2.32 -1.87
CA SER A 50 -8.02 0.90 -1.63
C SER A 50 -6.67 0.69 -0.95
N LEU A 51 -5.62 1.41 -1.37
CA LEU A 51 -4.31 1.31 -0.71
C LEU A 51 -4.33 1.85 0.72
N LEU A 52 -5.10 2.90 1.00
CA LEU A 52 -5.25 3.42 2.36
C LEU A 52 -5.94 2.40 3.27
N GLN A 53 -6.97 1.72 2.77
CA GLN A 53 -7.62 0.62 3.49
C GLN A 53 -6.65 -0.54 3.75
N LEU A 54 -5.82 -0.88 2.77
CA LEU A 54 -4.80 -1.92 2.93
C LEU A 54 -3.77 -1.56 4.02
N VAL A 55 -3.32 -0.30 4.07
CA VAL A 55 -2.45 0.21 5.15
C VAL A 55 -3.18 0.11 6.51
N ASN A 56 -4.46 0.44 6.59
CA ASN A 56 -5.25 0.30 7.82
C ASN A 56 -5.33 -1.14 8.31
N VAL A 57 -5.54 -2.09 7.40
CA VAL A 57 -5.54 -3.52 7.70
C VAL A 57 -4.17 -3.95 8.23
N ALA A 58 -3.08 -3.52 7.59
CA ALA A 58 -1.71 -3.82 8.01
C ALA A 58 -1.30 -3.23 9.39
N SER A 59 -2.11 -2.33 9.97
CA SER A 59 -1.90 -1.79 11.32
C SER A 59 -2.66 -2.55 12.43
N LEU A 60 -3.57 -3.46 12.08
CA LEU A 60 -4.41 -4.18 13.05
C LEU A 60 -3.61 -5.15 13.93
N PRO A 61 -3.88 -5.22 15.24
CA PRO A 61 -3.18 -6.15 16.13
C PRO A 61 -3.49 -7.61 15.78
N GLY A 62 -2.44 -8.42 15.58
CA GLY A 62 -2.56 -9.85 15.27
C GLY A 62 -2.67 -10.18 13.78
N ILE A 63 -2.45 -9.21 12.89
CA ILE A 63 -2.27 -9.43 11.46
C ILE A 63 -0.89 -9.98 11.11
#